data_AF-A0AAD4XVT0-F1
#
_entry.id   AF-A0AAD4XVT0-F1
#
_cell.length_a   1.000
_cell.length_b   1.000
_cell.length_c   1.000
_cell.angle_alpha   90.00
_cell.angle_beta   90.00
_cell.angle_gamma   90.00
#
_symmetry.space_group_name_H-M   'P 1'
#
loop_
_entity.id
_entity.type
_entity.pdbx_description
1 polymer ?
#
loop_
_entity_poly.entity_id
_entity_poly.type
_entity_poly.pdbx_seq_one_letter_code
_entity_poly.pdbx_strand_id
1 'polypeptide(L)'
;MTDVDNSSNQQYLGHICQCLSRISTARNYRVFTIFGDRRKTGLEFVQSVCELANGLSELGIQKGDVVAIAALNSDLYLEWLLAISFVGGISAPLNYRW
;
A
#
# COMPACT_ATOMS: atom_id res chain seq x y z
N MET A 1 38.09 24.64 2.16
CA MET A 1 38.22 23.17 2.15
C MET A 1 36.89 22.62 2.64
N THR A 2 35.99 22.48 1.68
CA THR A 2 34.62 21.91 1.67
C THR A 2 33.84 21.81 2.99
N ASP A 3 32.97 22.79 3.21
CA ASP A 3 31.63 22.58 3.76
C ASP A 3 30.89 21.60 2.85
N VAL A 4 30.78 20.34 3.27
CA VAL A 4 29.92 19.36 2.61
C VAL A 4 28.51 19.61 3.10
N ASP A 5 27.79 20.36 2.29
CA ASP A 5 26.35 20.51 2.26
C ASP A 5 25.63 19.18 2.54
N ASN A 6 25.23 18.98 3.79
CA ASN A 6 24.39 17.85 4.23
C ASN A 6 22.90 18.18 4.08
N SER A 7 22.53 18.96 3.06
CA SER A 7 21.14 19.29 2.72
C SER A 7 20.55 18.35 1.64
N SER A 8 21.20 17.22 1.39
CA SER A 8 20.89 16.34 0.25
C SER A 8 20.46 14.93 0.67
N ASN A 9 19.57 14.79 1.65
CA ASN A 9 18.90 13.48 1.87
C ASN A 9 17.50 13.51 2.52
N GLN A 10 16.88 14.68 2.61
CA GLN A 10 15.52 14.81 3.16
C GLN A 10 14.47 14.96 2.04
N GLN A 11 14.64 14.29 0.90
CA GLN A 11 13.75 14.44 -0.27
C GLN A 11 13.48 13.10 -1.00
N TYR A 12 13.17 12.01 -0.30
CA TYR A 12 12.72 10.77 -0.97
C TYR A 12 11.67 9.94 -0.22
N LEU A 13 11.00 10.46 0.81
CA LEU A 13 10.16 9.61 1.65
C LEU A 13 8.69 9.99 1.64
N GLY A 14 8.11 9.93 0.44
CA GLY A 14 6.72 9.51 0.33
C GLY A 14 6.63 8.01 0.64
N HIS A 15 6.79 7.63 1.91
CA HIS A 15 6.51 6.26 2.34
C HIS A 15 5.03 5.97 2.10
N ILE A 16 4.70 4.76 1.68
CA ILE A 16 3.33 4.24 1.58
C ILE A 16 2.48 4.59 2.84
N CYS A 17 3.10 4.60 4.02
CA CYS A 17 2.49 5.07 5.27
C CYS A 17 1.94 6.51 5.21
N GLN A 18 2.65 7.44 4.55
CA GLN A 18 2.20 8.82 4.40
C GLN A 18 0.98 8.91 3.47
N CYS A 19 0.95 8.14 2.39
CA CYS A 19 -0.20 8.06 1.50
C CYS A 19 -1.43 7.51 2.23
N LEU A 20 -1.28 6.41 2.97
CA LEU A 20 -2.37 5.82 3.75
C LEU A 20 -2.85 6.77 4.85
N SER A 21 -1.94 7.44 5.55
CA SER A 21 -2.28 8.46 6.57
C SER A 21 -3.09 9.62 5.97
N ARG A 22 -2.72 10.09 4.77
CA ARG A 22 -3.46 11.15 4.06
C ARG A 22 -4.84 10.68 3.60
N ILE A 23 -4.97 9.44 3.11
CA ILE A 23 -6.26 8.88 2.72
C ILE A 23 -7.19 8.78 3.94
N SER A 24 -6.70 8.23 5.04
CA SER A 24 -7.47 8.08 6.29
C SER A 24 -7.93 9.44 6.84
N THR A 25 -7.09 10.47 6.79
CA THR A 25 -7.44 11.80 7.32
C THR A 25 -8.33 12.62 6.36
N ALA A 26 -7.97 12.72 5.08
CA ALA A 26 -8.68 13.58 4.12
C ALA A 26 -9.98 12.95 3.57
N ARG A 27 -10.10 11.62 3.59
CA ARG A 27 -11.25 10.87 3.07
C ARG A 27 -11.89 9.95 4.11
N ASN A 28 -11.69 10.23 5.39
CA ASN A 28 -12.10 9.39 6.53
C ASN A 28 -13.49 8.74 6.34
N TYR A 29 -14.53 9.56 6.17
CA TYR A 29 -15.93 9.11 6.02
C TYR A 29 -16.48 9.27 4.60
N ARG A 30 -15.61 9.47 3.60
CA ARG A 30 -16.03 9.58 2.20
C ARG A 30 -15.67 8.32 1.44
N VAL A 31 -16.58 7.90 0.57
CA VAL A 31 -16.36 6.77 -0.34
C VAL A 31 -15.06 7.00 -1.11
N PHE A 32 -14.16 6.03 -1.03
CA PHE A 32 -12.84 6.04 -1.62
C PHE A 32 -12.71 4.97 -2.71
N THR A 33 -13.20 3.76 -2.47
CA THR A 33 -13.29 2.69 -3.49
C THR A 33 -14.74 2.27 -3.73
N ILE A 34 -15.04 1.89 -4.97
CA ILE A 34 -16.31 1.30 -5.39
C ILE A 34 -15.98 0.13 -6.32
N PHE A 35 -16.45 -1.07 -6.00
CA PHE A 35 -16.36 -2.25 -6.85
C PHE A 35 -17.64 -3.08 -6.77
N GLY A 36 -18.41 -3.10 -7.86
CA GLY A 36 -19.78 -3.64 -7.83
C GLY A 36 -20.59 -2.92 -6.75
N ASP A 37 -21.17 -3.70 -5.83
CA ASP A 37 -21.93 -3.18 -4.70
C ASP A 37 -21.07 -2.83 -3.48
N ARG A 38 -19.78 -3.19 -3.48
CA ARG A 38 -18.87 -2.87 -2.37
C ARG A 38 -18.42 -1.41 -2.46
N ARG A 39 -18.54 -0.71 -1.34
CA ARG A 39 -18.07 0.66 -1.17
C ARG A 39 -17.29 0.72 0.13
N LYS A 40 -16.06 1.23 0.08
CA LYS A 40 -15.27 1.51 1.29
C LYS A 40 -14.96 2.99 1.38
N THR A 41 -15.08 3.52 2.59
CA THR A 41 -14.57 4.83 2.96
C THR A 41 -13.04 4.83 3.01
N GLY A 42 -12.42 6.00 3.06
CA GLY A 42 -10.96 6.10 3.19
C GLY A 42 -10.44 5.42 4.47
N LEU A 43 -11.19 5.51 5.57
CA LEU A 43 -10.82 4.85 6.82
C LEU A 43 -10.89 3.32 6.71
N GLU A 44 -12.02 2.78 6.24
CA GLU A 44 -12.21 1.33 6.07
C GLU A 44 -11.17 0.73 5.12
N PHE A 45 -10.85 1.46 4.04
CA PHE A 45 -9.81 1.05 3.09
C PHE A 45 -8.43 0.98 3.76
N VAL A 46 -8.03 2.02 4.49
CA VAL A 46 -6.73 2.04 5.17
C VAL A 46 -6.64 0.98 6.26
N GLN A 47 -7.71 0.76 7.02
CA GLN A 47 -7.79 -0.32 8.00
C GLN A 47 -7.59 -1.69 7.34
N SER A 48 -8.30 -1.95 6.22
CA SER A 48 -8.16 -3.20 5.46
C SER A 48 -6.71 -3.43 4.99
N VAL A 49 -6.04 -2.38 4.48
CA VAL A 49 -4.63 -2.46 4.08
C VAL A 49 -3.71 -2.78 5.26
N CYS A 50 -3.92 -2.14 6.41
CA CYS A 50 -3.11 -2.38 7.60
C CYS A 50 -3.30 -3.81 8.15
N GLU A 51 -4.54 -4.31 8.16
CA GLU A 51 -4.85 -5.68 8.59
C GLU A 51 -4.19 -6.72 7.67
N LEU A 52 -4.28 -6.51 6.35
CA LEU A 52 -3.58 -7.37 5.37
C LEU A 52 -2.06 -7.31 5.55
N ALA A 53 -1.49 -6.13 5.76
CA ALA A 53 -0.05 -5.98 6.00
C ALA A 53 0.40 -6.69 7.28
N ASN A 54 -0.40 -6.65 8.34
CA ASN A 54 -0.12 -7.39 9.56
C ASN A 54 -0.14 -8.91 9.29
N GLY A 55 -1.17 -9.42 8.61
CA GLY A 55 -1.24 -10.83 8.23
C GLY A 55 -0.08 -11.29 7.34
N LEU A 56 0.37 -10.46 6.40
CA LEU A 56 1.56 -10.74 5.58
C LEU A 56 2.83 -10.84 6.42
N SER A 57 2.98 -9.95 7.42
CA SER A 57 4.11 -9.98 8.34
C SER A 57 4.09 -11.24 9.22
N GLU A 58 2.91 -11.65 9.70
CA GLU A 58 2.72 -12.89 10.46
C GLU A 58 3.00 -14.15 9.65
N LEU A 59 2.73 -14.11 8.34
CA LEU A 59 3.13 -15.17 7.39
C LEU A 59 4.63 -15.20 7.10
N GLY A 60 5.39 -14.24 7.62
CA GLY A 60 6.84 -14.18 7.49
C GLY A 60 7.35 -13.45 6.25
N ILE A 61 6.51 -12.68 5.56
CA ILE A 61 6.97 -11.81 4.46
C ILE A 61 7.93 -10.76 5.01
N GLN A 62 9.08 -10.64 4.37
CA GLN A 62 10.14 -9.71 4.71
C GLN A 62 10.33 -8.64 3.63
N LYS A 63 11.04 -7.57 4.03
CA LYS A 63 11.44 -6.53 3.09
C LYS A 63 12.27 -7.12 1.96
N GLY A 64 11.85 -6.87 0.72
CA GLY A 64 12.51 -7.38 -0.49
C GLY A 64 11.93 -8.68 -1.02
N ASP A 65 11.05 -9.36 -0.28
CA ASP A 65 10.36 -10.54 -0.79
C ASP A 65 9.44 -10.18 -1.94
N VAL A 66 9.42 -11.03 -2.98
CA VAL A 66 8.56 -10.85 -4.14
C VAL A 66 7.27 -11.63 -3.95
N VAL A 67 6.13 -10.93 -4.00
CA VAL A 67 4.80 -11.51 -3.85
C VAL A 67 4.06 -11.41 -5.18
N ALA A 68 3.86 -12.56 -5.83
CA ALA A 68 3.09 -12.64 -7.06
C ALA A 68 1.58 -12.54 -6.79
N ILE A 69 0.87 -11.72 -7.56
CA ILE A 69 -0.57 -11.54 -7.43
C ILE A 69 -1.24 -11.91 -8.76
N ALA A 70 -2.00 -13.01 -8.76
CA ALA A 70 -2.84 -13.41 -9.89
C ALA A 70 -4.31 -13.27 -9.51
N ALA A 71 -4.90 -12.11 -9.82
CA ALA A 71 -6.28 -11.80 -9.47
C ALA A 71 -6.91 -10.81 -10.46
N LEU A 72 -8.24 -10.69 -10.41
CA LEU A 72 -8.99 -9.71 -11.18
C LEU A 72 -8.82 -8.31 -10.59
N ASN A 73 -8.81 -7.30 -11.45
CA ASN A 73 -8.85 -5.89 -11.04
C ASN A 73 -10.06 -5.66 -10.11
N SER A 74 -9.80 -5.24 -8.89
CA SER A 74 -10.81 -4.99 -7.86
C SER A 74 -10.28 -4.04 -6.78
N ASP A 75 -11.16 -3.57 -5.90
CA ASP A 75 -10.80 -2.89 -4.66
C ASP A 75 -9.85 -3.74 -3.80
N LEU A 76 -10.09 -5.06 -3.72
CA LEU A 76 -9.21 -5.98 -3.00
C LEU A 76 -7.82 -6.08 -3.63
N TYR A 77 -7.73 -6.11 -4.95
CA TYR A 77 -6.45 -6.13 -5.66
C TYR A 77 -5.60 -4.89 -5.31
N LEU A 78 -6.24 -3.72 -5.21
CA LEU A 78 -5.57 -2.51 -4.76
C LEU A 78 -5.10 -2.63 -3.31
N GLU A 79 -5.91 -3.20 -2.41
CA GLU A 79 -5.51 -3.41 -1.02
C GLU A 79 -4.27 -4.30 -0.90
N TRP A 80 -4.21 -5.39 -1.66
CA TRP A 80 -3.04 -6.28 -1.71
C TRP A 80 -1.78 -5.57 -2.17
N LEU A 81 -1.85 -4.79 -3.26
CA LEU A 81 -0.70 -4.01 -3.75
C LEU A 81 -0.13 -3.07 -2.69
N LEU A 82 -1.02 -2.38 -1.95
CA LEU A 82 -0.60 -1.44 -0.92
C LEU A 82 -0.10 -2.18 0.33
N ALA A 83 -0.72 -3.29 0.73
CA ALA A 83 -0.30 -4.08 1.89
C ALA A 83 1.08 -4.71 1.69
N ILE A 84 1.35 -5.29 0.52
CA ILE A 84 2.67 -5.84 0.15
C ILE A 84 3.72 -4.72 0.17
N SER A 85 3.40 -3.57 -0.43
CA SER A 85 4.30 -2.42 -0.41
C SER A 85 4.52 -1.88 1.01
N PHE A 86 3.51 -1.96 1.89
CA PHE A 86 3.57 -1.52 3.28
C PHE A 86 4.57 -2.31 4.11
N VAL A 87 4.58 -3.64 3.95
CA VAL A 87 5.57 -4.51 4.62
C VAL A 87 6.97 -4.45 3.98
N GLY A 88 7.13 -3.68 2.90
CA GLY A 88 8.39 -3.57 2.15
C GLY A 88 8.63 -4.71 1.17
N GLY A 89 7.60 -5.51 0.87
CA GLY A 89 7.63 -6.51 -0.19
C GLY A 89 7.48 -5.87 -1.58
N ILE A 90 7.80 -6.64 -2.61
CA ILE A 90 7.72 -6.26 -4.01
C ILE A 90 6.51 -6.97 -4.64
N SER A 91 5.52 -6.20 -5.07
CA SER A 91 4.36 -6.76 -5.78
C SER A 91 4.76 -7.16 -7.21
N ALA A 92 4.50 -8.41 -7.59
CA ALA A 92 4.64 -8.92 -8.95
C ALA A 92 3.25 -9.22 -9.55
N PRO A 93 2.60 -8.23 -10.18
CA PRO A 93 1.26 -8.41 -10.73
C PRO A 93 1.29 -9.31 -11.97
N LEU A 94 0.45 -10.33 -11.97
CA LEU A 94 0.28 -11.25 -13.11
C LEU A 94 -1.04 -10.95 -13.82
N ASN A 95 -0.96 -10.66 -15.11
CA ASN A 95 -2.15 -10.47 -15.91
C ASN A 95 -2.74 -11.82 -16.27
N TYR A 96 -3.93 -12.13 -15.73
CA TYR A 96 -4.63 -13.39 -15.98
C TYR A 96 -5.11 -13.56 -17.45
N ARG A 97 -4.95 -12.54 -18.31
CA ARG A 97 -5.41 -12.51 -19.71
C ARG A 97 -4.35 -12.98 -20.71
N TRP A 98 -3.20 -13.45 -20.23
CA TRP A 98 -2.14 -14.07 -21.03
C TRP A 98 -2.33 -15.59 -21.04
#